data_AF-A0A3D0FS43-F1
#
_entry.id   AF-A0A3D0FS43-F1
#
_cell.length_a   1.000
_cell.length_b   1.000
_cell.length_c   1.000
_cell.angle_alpha   90.00
_cell.angle_beta   90.00
_cell.angle_gamma   90.00
#
_symmetry.space_group_name_H-M   'P 1'
#
loop_
_entity.id
_entity.type
_entity.pdbx_description
1 polymer ?
#
loop_
_entity_poly.entity_id
_entity_poly.type
_entity_poly.pdbx_seq_one_letter_code
_entity_poly.pdbx_strand_id
1 'polypeptide(L)'
;FNNAQENAYEFDTQNIRGDKSRVKLHSGTYANIQRSLNSASEFFDIRGSEVLGGMDILSAGTLSIINVTGEKGVQFGSVLLRDLLHKIVELKSTGQSNIPVLVIIDEVHQFYNTDNSREALADLDRICRTGRSQKIGVIFASQNENDIPKGLSSVINTKILFRSDIASSKYLGVTSEEIQSLSPGFAIVSVHGNPQLRIVKFPMSLAGVNNANG
;
A
#
# COMPACT_ATOMS: atom_id res chain seq x y z
N PHE A 1 23.23 11.30 -17.09
CA PHE A 1 23.50 9.86 -16.89
C PHE A 1 23.99 9.17 -18.17
N ASN A 2 23.57 9.59 -19.37
CA ASN A 2 23.80 8.85 -20.62
C ASN A 2 25.26 8.77 -21.14
N ASN A 3 26.18 9.61 -20.64
CA ASN A 3 27.57 9.67 -21.11
C ASN A 3 28.56 9.00 -20.12
N ALA A 4 28.10 8.02 -19.35
CA ALA A 4 28.89 7.43 -18.27
C ALA A 4 30.16 6.72 -18.74
N GLN A 5 30.14 6.10 -19.94
CA GLN A 5 31.34 5.48 -20.52
C GLN A 5 32.40 6.52 -20.89
N GLU A 6 31.98 7.68 -21.41
CA GLU A 6 32.87 8.78 -21.80
C GLU A 6 33.53 9.43 -20.57
N ASN A 7 32.81 9.48 -19.44
CA ASN A 7 33.29 10.04 -18.18
C ASN A 7 33.85 8.98 -17.20
N ALA A 8 34.22 7.78 -17.69
CA ALA A 8 34.78 6.68 -16.89
C ALA A 8 33.98 6.31 -15.62
N TYR A 9 32.65 6.47 -15.67
CA TYR A 9 31.69 6.27 -14.59
C TYR A 9 31.93 7.16 -13.36
N GLU A 10 32.55 8.32 -13.53
CA GLU A 10 32.66 9.35 -12.49
C GLU A 10 31.46 10.30 -12.52
N PHE A 11 30.90 10.57 -11.34
CA PHE A 11 29.76 11.45 -11.15
C PHE A 11 30.02 12.40 -9.99
N ASP A 12 29.59 13.66 -10.14
CA ASP A 12 29.59 14.60 -9.03
C ASP A 12 28.56 14.18 -7.98
N THR A 13 28.93 14.28 -6.71
CA THR A 13 28.06 14.01 -5.57
C THR A 13 28.23 15.10 -4.52
N GLN A 14 27.26 15.21 -3.63
CA GLN A 14 27.25 16.20 -2.57
C GLN A 14 26.90 15.51 -1.25
N ASN A 15 27.72 15.72 -0.23
CA ASN A 15 27.40 15.19 1.10
C ASN A 15 26.33 16.04 1.79
N ILE A 16 25.80 15.58 2.93
CA ILE A 16 24.79 16.29 3.73
C ILE A 16 25.24 17.67 4.24
N ARG A 17 26.55 17.98 4.22
CA ARG A 17 27.12 19.28 4.61
C ARG A 17 27.28 20.24 3.43
N GLY A 18 26.97 19.78 2.22
CA GLY A 18 27.06 20.55 0.99
C GLY A 18 28.40 20.45 0.27
N ASP A 19 29.35 19.67 0.77
CA ASP A 19 30.66 19.50 0.12
C ASP A 19 30.52 18.68 -1.15
N LYS A 20 31.06 19.20 -2.25
CA LYS A 20 31.09 18.51 -3.54
C LYS A 20 32.26 17.53 -3.57
N SER A 21 32.02 16.31 -4.02
CA SER A 21 33.05 15.32 -4.32
C SER A 21 32.70 14.56 -5.60
N ARG A 22 33.61 13.69 -6.05
CA ARG A 22 33.33 12.77 -7.16
C ARG A 22 33.27 11.35 -6.65
N VAL A 23 32.32 10.59 -7.17
CA VAL A 23 32.19 9.16 -6.93
C VAL A 23 32.32 8.40 -8.24
N LYS A 24 33.11 7.33 -8.21
CA LYS A 24 33.21 6.40 -9.33
C LYS A 24 32.26 5.24 -9.09
N LEU A 25 31.28 5.06 -9.97
CA LEU A 25 30.36 3.93 -9.91
C LEU A 25 30.98 2.73 -10.62
N HIS A 26 30.85 1.55 -10.01
CA HIS A 26 31.16 0.31 -10.71
C HIS A 26 30.19 0.13 -11.90
N SER A 27 30.67 -0.42 -13.02
CA SER A 27 29.89 -0.58 -14.25
C SER A 27 28.59 -1.35 -14.04
N GLY A 28 28.62 -2.40 -13.21
CA GLY A 28 27.42 -3.17 -12.83
C GLY A 28 26.40 -2.35 -12.02
N THR A 29 26.88 -1.50 -11.10
CA THR A 29 26.01 -0.60 -10.32
C THR A 29 25.39 0.45 -11.21
N TYR A 30 26.18 1.05 -12.11
CA TYR A 30 25.68 1.98 -13.11
C TYR A 30 24.60 1.33 -14.00
N ALA A 31 24.85 0.14 -14.52
CA ALA A 31 23.88 -0.58 -15.36
C ALA A 31 22.58 -0.89 -14.61
N ASN A 32 22.65 -1.20 -13.31
CA ASN A 32 21.47 -1.40 -12.47
C ASN A 32 20.68 -0.10 -12.26
N ILE A 33 21.36 1.00 -11.97
CA ILE A 33 20.73 2.31 -11.81
C ILE A 33 20.10 2.75 -13.14
N GLN A 34 20.81 2.62 -14.25
CA GLN A 34 20.31 3.00 -15.57
C GLN A 34 19.07 2.19 -15.97
N ARG A 35 19.07 0.86 -15.72
CA ARG A 35 17.87 0.03 -15.95
C ARG A 35 16.69 0.47 -15.10
N SER A 36 16.93 0.83 -13.83
CA SER A 36 15.88 1.31 -12.93
C SER A 36 15.31 2.66 -13.39
N LEU A 37 16.17 3.61 -13.78
CA LEU A 37 15.76 4.92 -14.30
C LEU A 37 14.98 4.79 -15.62
N ASN A 38 15.44 3.94 -16.54
CA ASN A 38 14.73 3.70 -17.79
C ASN A 38 13.35 3.09 -17.54
N SER A 39 13.23 2.15 -16.59
CA SER A 39 11.93 1.60 -16.22
C SER A 39 11.01 2.63 -15.58
N ALA A 40 11.56 3.58 -14.81
CA ALA A 40 10.80 4.65 -14.18
C ALA A 40 10.36 5.73 -15.18
N SER A 41 11.15 6.00 -16.23
CA SER A 41 10.89 7.05 -17.23
C SER A 41 9.57 6.87 -18.00
N GLU A 42 8.99 5.68 -18.01
CA GLU A 42 7.65 5.45 -18.56
C GLU A 42 6.53 6.07 -17.72
N PHE A 43 6.81 6.38 -16.45
CA PHE A 43 5.86 6.90 -15.47
C PHE A 43 6.11 8.35 -15.07
N PHE A 44 7.36 8.81 -15.18
CA PHE A 44 7.78 10.15 -14.78
C PHE A 44 8.15 11.01 -16.00
N ASP A 45 8.11 12.33 -15.84
CA ASP A 45 8.52 13.32 -16.85
C ASP A 45 7.76 13.24 -18.20
N ILE A 46 6.55 12.67 -18.19
CA ILE A 46 5.65 12.65 -19.35
C ILE A 46 5.14 14.08 -19.60
N ARG A 47 5.50 14.66 -20.75
CA ARG A 47 5.05 16.02 -21.08
C ARG A 47 3.53 16.09 -21.22
N GLY A 48 2.92 17.04 -20.53
CA GLY A 48 1.47 17.27 -20.58
C GLY A 48 0.65 16.33 -19.69
N SER A 49 1.30 15.53 -18.83
CA SER A 49 0.56 14.77 -17.81
C SER A 49 0.06 15.69 -16.69
N GLU A 50 -1.09 15.33 -16.14
CA GLU A 50 -1.59 15.93 -14.90
C GLU A 50 -0.91 15.28 -13.70
N VAL A 51 -0.47 16.12 -12.76
CA VAL A 51 0.17 15.64 -11.53
C VAL A 51 -0.92 15.45 -10.48
N LEU A 52 -1.06 14.21 -10.00
CA LEU A 52 -1.98 13.91 -8.91
C LEU A 52 -1.44 14.47 -7.59
N GLY A 53 -2.18 15.40 -7.00
CA GLY A 53 -1.94 16.03 -5.71
C GLY A 53 -2.78 15.43 -4.59
N GLY A 54 -2.43 15.77 -3.34
CA GLY A 54 -3.18 15.31 -2.18
C GLY A 54 -4.59 15.90 -2.10
N MET A 55 -4.80 17.13 -2.58
CA MET A 55 -6.12 17.78 -2.59
C MET A 55 -7.08 17.17 -3.62
N ASP A 56 -6.56 16.57 -4.69
CA ASP A 56 -7.37 15.84 -5.68
C ASP A 56 -8.00 14.59 -5.06
N ILE A 57 -7.40 14.05 -4.00
CA ILE A 57 -7.92 12.92 -3.23
C ILE A 57 -8.77 13.38 -2.04
N LEU A 58 -8.36 14.45 -1.36
CA LEU A 58 -9.03 14.95 -0.15
C LEU A 58 -10.27 15.80 -0.47
N SER A 59 -11.24 15.18 -1.15
CA SER A 59 -12.57 15.75 -1.39
C SER A 59 -13.62 15.00 -0.56
N ALA A 60 -14.50 15.73 0.12
CA ALA A 60 -15.52 15.11 0.96
C ALA A 60 -16.60 14.45 0.09
N GLY A 61 -17.02 13.23 0.45
CA GLY A 61 -18.09 12.50 -0.24
C GLY A 61 -17.70 11.89 -1.59
N THR A 62 -16.41 11.89 -1.94
CA THR A 62 -15.92 11.28 -3.18
C THR A 62 -15.25 9.94 -2.93
N LEU A 63 -15.32 9.05 -3.91
CA LEU A 63 -14.55 7.82 -3.97
C LEU A 63 -13.49 7.97 -5.05
N SER A 64 -12.21 8.06 -4.65
CA SER A 64 -11.09 8.07 -5.58
C SER A 64 -10.64 6.65 -5.85
N ILE A 65 -10.66 6.23 -7.12
CA ILE A 65 -10.23 4.89 -7.56
C ILE A 65 -8.93 5.03 -8.33
N ILE A 66 -7.87 4.38 -7.83
CA ILE A 66 -6.58 4.30 -8.50
C ILE A 66 -6.43 2.89 -9.06
N ASN A 67 -6.50 2.76 -10.38
CA ASN A 67 -6.31 1.48 -11.03
C ASN A 67 -4.82 1.25 -11.31
N VAL A 68 -4.25 0.21 -10.70
CA VAL A 68 -2.85 -0.21 -10.86
C VAL A 68 -2.70 -1.51 -11.66
N THR A 69 -3.75 -1.98 -12.34
CA THR A 69 -3.70 -3.20 -13.15
C THR A 69 -2.78 -3.01 -14.37
N GLY A 70 -1.67 -3.75 -14.45
CA GLY A 70 -0.76 -3.79 -15.60
C GLY A 70 0.61 -4.38 -15.26
N GLU A 71 1.37 -4.86 -16.25
CA GLU A 71 2.67 -5.55 -16.04
C GLU A 71 3.68 -4.73 -15.21
N LYS A 72 3.64 -3.40 -15.33
CA LYS A 72 4.47 -2.45 -14.56
C LYS A 72 3.68 -1.65 -13.52
N GLY A 73 2.36 -1.84 -13.47
CA GLY A 73 1.43 -1.07 -12.63
C GLY A 73 1.62 -1.34 -11.14
N VAL A 74 2.09 -2.53 -10.76
CA VAL A 74 2.28 -2.92 -9.36
C VAL A 74 3.47 -2.19 -8.70
N GLN A 75 4.64 -2.19 -9.36
CA GLN A 75 5.82 -1.47 -8.85
C GLN A 75 5.59 0.05 -8.85
N PHE A 76 4.92 0.57 -9.88
CA PHE A 76 4.52 1.97 -9.90
C PHE A 76 3.48 2.29 -8.82
N GLY A 77 2.52 1.38 -8.61
CA GLY A 77 1.45 1.52 -7.62
C GLY A 77 1.97 1.70 -6.20
N SER A 78 3.02 0.98 -5.80
CA SER A 78 3.62 1.14 -4.47
C SER A 78 4.30 2.50 -4.29
N VAL A 79 4.98 2.99 -5.33
CA VAL A 79 5.59 4.33 -5.33
C VAL A 79 4.51 5.42 -5.28
N LEU A 80 3.49 5.31 -6.13
CA LEU A 80 2.36 6.25 -6.18
C LEU A 80 1.61 6.28 -4.84
N LEU A 81 1.29 5.12 -4.28
CA LEU A 81 0.61 5.02 -2.98
C LEU A 81 1.42 5.69 -1.87
N ARG A 82 2.73 5.44 -1.82
CA ARG A 82 3.65 6.06 -0.84
C ARG A 82 3.64 7.59 -0.98
N ASP A 83 3.79 8.10 -2.20
CA ASP A 83 3.79 9.53 -2.50
C ASP A 83 2.45 10.20 -2.11
N LEU A 84 1.33 9.62 -2.51
CA LEU A 84 0.00 10.14 -2.17
C LEU A 84 -0.25 10.16 -0.67
N LEU A 85 0.12 9.09 0.03
CA LEU A 85 -0.02 9.04 1.48
C LEU A 85 0.83 10.10 2.17
N HIS A 86 2.07 10.33 1.73
CA HIS A 86 2.91 11.40 2.25
C HIS A 86 2.29 12.78 2.02
N LYS A 87 1.81 13.08 0.81
CA LYS A 87 1.11 14.33 0.51
C LYS A 87 -0.11 14.52 1.40
N ILE A 88 -0.92 13.46 1.60
CA ILE A 88 -2.10 13.51 2.48
C ILE A 88 -1.70 13.79 3.94
N VAL A 89 -0.67 13.10 4.44
CA VAL A 89 -0.16 13.29 5.81
C VAL A 89 0.38 14.71 6.01
N GLU A 90 1.09 15.26 5.03
CA GLU A 90 1.61 16.62 5.05
C GLU A 90 0.47 17.66 5.08
N LEU A 91 -0.51 17.54 4.18
CA LEU A 91 -1.67 18.43 4.16
C LEU A 91 -2.44 18.42 5.50
N LYS A 92 -2.49 17.25 6.16
CA LYS A 92 -3.14 17.09 7.46
C LYS A 92 -2.29 17.63 8.62
N SER A 93 -0.99 17.36 8.62
CA SER A 93 -0.08 17.79 9.69
C SER A 93 0.12 19.31 9.72
N THR A 94 0.07 19.95 8.55
CA THR A 94 0.16 21.41 8.38
C THR A 94 -1.17 22.13 8.57
N GLY A 95 -2.27 21.39 8.79
CA GLY A 95 -3.61 21.95 8.99
C GLY A 95 -4.30 22.45 7.71
N GLN A 96 -3.72 22.18 6.53
CA GLN A 96 -4.29 22.56 5.24
C GLN A 96 -5.55 21.74 4.89
N SER A 97 -5.70 20.53 5.43
CA SER A 97 -6.92 19.73 5.30
C SER A 97 -7.29 18.97 6.57
N ASN A 98 -8.57 19.02 6.93
CA ASN A 98 -9.15 18.27 8.05
C ASN A 98 -10.13 17.17 7.61
N ILE A 99 -10.23 16.92 6.30
CA ILE A 99 -11.16 15.95 5.71
C ILE A 99 -10.71 14.53 6.10
N PRO A 100 -11.53 13.73 6.78
CA PRO A 100 -11.21 12.33 7.07
C PRO A 100 -11.03 11.53 5.77
N VAL A 101 -10.07 10.62 5.75
CA VAL A 101 -9.83 9.76 4.58
C VAL A 101 -9.71 8.31 5.02
N LEU A 102 -10.32 7.42 4.23
CA LEU A 102 -10.20 5.97 4.36
C LEU A 102 -9.50 5.45 3.10
N VAL A 103 -8.30 4.92 3.28
CA VAL A 103 -7.51 4.33 2.20
C VAL A 103 -7.74 2.82 2.22
N ILE A 104 -8.16 2.27 1.08
CA ILE A 104 -8.38 0.83 0.92
C ILE A 104 -7.34 0.32 -0.07
N ILE A 105 -6.52 -0.63 0.35
CA ILE A 105 -5.48 -1.26 -0.47
C ILE A 105 -5.91 -2.70 -0.69
N ASP A 106 -6.32 -2.99 -1.91
CA ASP A 106 -6.66 -4.34 -2.35
C ASP A 106 -5.42 -5.12 -2.75
N GLU A 107 -5.47 -6.45 -2.62
CA GLU A 107 -4.37 -7.38 -2.90
C GLU A 107 -3.01 -6.89 -2.39
N VAL A 108 -2.95 -6.65 -1.08
CA VAL A 108 -1.84 -5.94 -0.43
C VAL A 108 -0.46 -6.55 -0.73
N HIS A 109 -0.38 -7.86 -0.98
CA HIS A 109 0.84 -8.58 -1.34
C HIS A 109 1.54 -8.01 -2.58
N GLN A 110 0.77 -7.49 -3.55
CA GLN A 110 1.31 -6.89 -4.76
C GLN A 110 2.23 -5.71 -4.43
N PHE A 111 1.90 -4.96 -3.37
CA PHE A 111 2.65 -3.79 -2.95
C PHE A 111 3.91 -4.12 -2.12
N TYR A 112 4.14 -5.40 -1.76
CA TYR A 112 5.17 -5.81 -0.80
C TYR A 112 6.27 -6.75 -1.33
N ASN A 113 6.17 -7.22 -2.58
CA ASN A 113 7.02 -8.30 -3.11
C ASN A 113 8.43 -7.90 -3.60
N THR A 114 8.88 -6.65 -3.43
CA THR A 114 10.22 -6.20 -3.88
C THR A 114 11.02 -5.51 -2.79
N ASP A 115 12.36 -5.47 -2.88
CA ASP A 115 13.21 -4.78 -1.87
C ASP A 115 12.85 -3.29 -1.71
N ASN A 116 12.46 -2.61 -2.79
CA ASN A 116 11.92 -1.24 -2.76
C ASN A 116 10.63 -1.11 -1.93
N SER A 117 9.89 -2.21 -1.78
CA SER A 117 8.67 -2.27 -0.99
C SER A 117 8.96 -2.21 0.51
N ARG A 118 10.17 -2.58 0.97
CA ARG A 118 10.55 -2.60 2.40
C ARG A 118 10.67 -1.21 3.01
N GLU A 119 11.11 -0.22 2.24
CA GLU A 119 11.12 1.18 2.71
C GLU A 119 9.73 1.78 2.70
N ALA A 120 8.93 1.53 1.65
CA ALA A 120 7.53 1.93 1.59
C ALA A 120 6.72 1.34 2.76
N LEU A 121 7.06 0.11 3.18
CA LEU A 121 6.51 -0.56 4.36
C LEU A 121 6.79 0.18 5.67
N ALA A 122 7.99 0.73 5.84
CA ALA A 122 8.33 1.49 7.05
C ALA A 122 7.50 2.78 7.14
N ASP A 123 7.30 3.46 6.02
CA ASP A 123 6.47 4.66 5.94
C ASP A 123 4.99 4.32 6.18
N LEU A 124 4.48 3.25 5.57
CA LEU A 124 3.12 2.76 5.81
C LEU A 124 2.89 2.37 7.28
N ASP A 125 3.82 1.67 7.94
CA ASP A 125 3.71 1.34 9.37
C ASP A 125 3.65 2.62 10.23
N ARG A 126 4.48 3.62 9.91
CA ARG A 126 4.45 4.93 10.59
C ARG A 126 3.10 5.62 10.41
N ILE A 127 2.53 5.59 9.20
CA ILE A 127 1.22 6.17 8.91
C ILE A 127 0.13 5.40 9.65
N CYS A 128 0.16 4.07 9.69
CA CYS A 128 -0.82 3.28 10.44
C CYS A 128 -0.77 3.58 11.95
N ARG A 129 0.41 3.88 12.51
CA ARG A 129 0.58 4.25 13.93
C ARG A 129 0.12 5.67 14.25
N THR A 130 0.41 6.62 13.36
CA THR A 130 0.17 8.06 13.61
C THR A 130 -1.13 8.58 13.00
N GLY A 131 -1.65 7.90 11.98
CA GLY A 131 -2.77 8.36 11.14
C GLY A 131 -4.08 8.57 11.89
N ARG A 132 -4.28 7.88 13.02
CA ARG A 132 -5.48 8.06 13.87
C ARG A 132 -5.66 9.51 14.32
N SER A 133 -4.60 10.19 14.78
CA SER A 133 -4.69 11.59 15.21
C SER A 133 -4.95 12.54 14.03
N GLN A 134 -4.61 12.12 12.82
CA GLN A 134 -4.78 12.87 11.57
C GLN A 134 -6.05 12.48 10.80
N LYS A 135 -6.92 11.64 11.37
CA LYS A 135 -8.14 11.13 10.72
C LYS A 135 -7.84 10.40 9.39
N ILE A 136 -6.81 9.58 9.40
CA ILE A 136 -6.43 8.67 8.30
C ILE A 136 -6.74 7.24 8.77
N GLY A 137 -7.66 6.58 8.09
CA GLY A 137 -7.93 5.15 8.23
C GLY A 137 -7.31 4.38 7.07
N VAL A 138 -6.83 3.17 7.33
CA VAL A 138 -6.28 2.28 6.30
C VAL A 138 -6.91 0.89 6.44
N ILE A 139 -7.37 0.33 5.32
CA ILE A 139 -7.84 -1.05 5.21
C ILE A 139 -6.90 -1.78 4.25
N PHE A 140 -6.36 -2.90 4.72
CA PHE A 140 -5.62 -3.84 3.90
C PHE A 140 -6.52 -5.05 3.60
N ALA A 141 -6.68 -5.39 2.32
CA ALA A 141 -7.35 -6.61 1.89
C ALA A 141 -6.33 -7.58 1.30
N SER A 142 -6.47 -8.85 1.65
CA SER A 142 -5.62 -9.95 1.18
C SER A 142 -6.37 -11.28 1.24
N GLN A 143 -6.02 -12.19 0.34
CA GLN A 143 -6.48 -13.58 0.37
C GLN A 143 -5.69 -14.43 1.37
N ASN A 144 -4.42 -14.09 1.62
CA ASN A 144 -3.54 -14.81 2.53
C ASN A 144 -3.09 -13.89 3.67
N GLU A 145 -3.24 -14.36 4.91
CA GLU A 145 -2.81 -13.59 6.07
C GLU A 145 -1.29 -13.33 6.08
N ASN A 146 -0.50 -14.27 5.56
CA ASN A 146 0.96 -14.15 5.54
C ASN A 146 1.45 -12.98 4.69
N ASP A 147 0.60 -12.43 3.83
CA ASP A 147 0.88 -11.27 3.01
C ASP A 147 0.85 -9.97 3.82
N ILE A 148 0.22 -9.98 5.00
CA ILE A 148 0.20 -8.83 5.90
C ILE A 148 1.53 -8.78 6.68
N PRO A 149 2.31 -7.69 6.56
CA PRO A 149 3.58 -7.56 7.24
C PRO A 149 3.43 -7.70 8.76
N LYS A 150 4.26 -8.54 9.40
CA LYS A 150 4.19 -8.85 10.84
C LYS A 150 4.20 -7.61 11.76
N GLY A 151 4.83 -6.51 11.33
CA GLY A 151 4.86 -5.24 12.09
C GLY A 151 3.48 -4.57 12.19
N LEU A 152 2.66 -4.67 11.14
CA LEU A 152 1.33 -4.05 11.04
C LEU A 152 0.29 -4.79 11.88
N SER A 153 0.45 -6.11 12.09
CA SER A 153 -0.49 -6.92 12.89
C SER A 153 -0.71 -6.39 14.31
N SER A 154 0.27 -5.67 14.87
CA SER A 154 0.17 -5.02 16.19
C SER A 154 -0.60 -3.68 16.20
N VAL A 155 -0.76 -3.06 15.03
CA VAL A 155 -1.40 -1.75 14.84
C VAL A 155 -2.86 -1.89 14.38
N ILE A 156 -3.18 -3.04 13.77
CA ILE A 156 -4.52 -3.36 13.28
C ILE A 156 -5.48 -3.58 14.46
N ASN A 157 -6.39 -2.62 14.65
CA ASN A 157 -7.42 -2.66 15.69
C ASN A 157 -8.69 -3.40 15.25
N THR A 158 -8.85 -3.69 13.96
CA THR A 158 -10.05 -4.35 13.43
C THR A 158 -9.64 -5.37 12.39
N LYS A 159 -10.05 -6.61 12.61
CA LYS A 159 -9.83 -7.73 11.70
C LYS A 159 -11.19 -8.26 11.26
N ILE A 160 -11.35 -8.44 9.95
CA ILE A 160 -12.55 -8.99 9.33
C ILE A 160 -12.08 -10.16 8.48
N LEU A 161 -12.54 -11.36 8.81
CA LEU A 161 -12.18 -12.59 8.12
C LEU A 161 -13.43 -13.22 7.51
N PHE A 162 -13.46 -13.28 6.18
CA PHE A 162 -14.47 -14.04 5.44
C PHE A 162 -14.09 -15.53 5.39
N ARG A 163 -14.97 -16.37 4.83
CA ARG A 163 -14.66 -17.78 4.59
C ARG A 163 -13.32 -17.91 3.85
N SER A 164 -12.42 -18.72 4.39
CA SER A 164 -11.09 -18.98 3.81
C SER A 164 -10.56 -20.35 4.23
N ASP A 165 -9.71 -20.95 3.41
CA ASP A 165 -9.09 -22.25 3.67
C ASP A 165 -7.86 -22.14 4.59
N ILE A 166 -7.94 -21.33 5.65
CA ILE A 166 -6.84 -21.12 6.58
C ILE A 166 -6.56 -22.42 7.35
N ALA A 167 -5.34 -22.93 7.21
CA ALA A 167 -4.85 -24.12 7.91
C ALA A 167 -4.38 -23.85 9.35
N SER A 168 -4.39 -22.59 9.81
CA SER A 168 -3.97 -22.25 11.17
C SER A 168 -5.07 -22.59 12.18
N SER A 169 -4.68 -23.31 13.24
CA SER A 169 -5.61 -24.04 14.12
C SER A 169 -6.50 -23.16 14.99
N LYS A 170 -6.16 -21.87 15.16
CA LYS A 170 -7.01 -20.86 15.82
C LYS A 170 -6.70 -19.47 15.27
N TYR A 171 -7.66 -18.87 14.57
CA TYR A 171 -7.60 -17.45 14.19
C TYR A 171 -8.60 -16.66 15.01
N LEU A 172 -8.18 -15.58 15.68
CA LEU A 172 -9.08 -14.75 16.50
C LEU A 172 -9.88 -15.54 17.57
N GLY A 173 -9.34 -16.66 18.05
CA GLY A 173 -10.03 -17.54 19.01
C GLY A 173 -11.20 -18.34 18.41
N VAL A 174 -11.19 -18.52 17.09
CA VAL A 174 -12.14 -19.31 16.29
C VAL A 174 -11.38 -20.48 15.66
N THR A 175 -12.01 -21.65 15.56
CA THR A 175 -11.39 -22.82 14.91
C THR A 175 -11.43 -22.72 13.37
N SER A 176 -10.57 -23.48 12.71
CA SER A 176 -10.55 -23.53 11.23
C SER A 176 -11.88 -24.05 10.67
N GLU A 177 -12.54 -24.99 11.35
CA GLU A 177 -13.84 -25.53 10.95
C GLU A 177 -14.93 -24.45 10.97
N GLU A 178 -14.96 -23.62 12.03
CA GLU A 178 -15.89 -22.50 12.13
C GLU A 178 -15.69 -21.50 10.98
N ILE A 179 -14.44 -21.16 10.65
CA ILE A 179 -14.09 -20.26 9.52
C ILE A 179 -14.55 -20.84 8.19
N GLN A 180 -14.31 -22.14 7.96
CA GLN A 180 -14.68 -22.81 6.71
C GLN A 180 -16.20 -22.98 6.56
N SER A 181 -16.92 -23.07 7.68
CA SER A 181 -18.39 -23.17 7.69
C SER A 181 -19.13 -21.86 7.41
N LEU A 182 -18.44 -20.72 7.33
CA LEU A 182 -19.06 -19.43 7.09
C LEU A 182 -19.79 -19.40 5.74
N SER A 183 -21.06 -19.01 5.76
CA SER A 183 -21.84 -18.80 4.53
C SER A 183 -21.42 -17.51 3.81
N PRO A 184 -21.69 -17.35 2.50
CA PRO A 184 -21.37 -16.14 1.76
C PRO A 184 -21.84 -14.85 2.44
N GLY A 185 -20.93 -13.89 2.51
CA GLY A 185 -21.11 -12.60 3.16
C GLY A 185 -21.18 -12.63 4.69
N PHE A 186 -21.06 -13.79 5.34
CA PHE A 186 -20.73 -13.82 6.77
C PHE A 186 -19.23 -13.65 6.95
N ALA A 187 -18.85 -12.91 7.99
CA ALA A 187 -17.47 -12.74 8.38
C ALA A 187 -17.33 -12.81 9.89
N ILE A 188 -16.16 -13.27 10.32
CA ILE A 188 -15.72 -13.21 11.69
C ILE A 188 -15.02 -11.88 11.89
N VAL A 189 -15.37 -11.20 12.96
CA VAL A 189 -14.82 -9.87 13.27
C VAL A 189 -14.16 -9.90 14.63
N SER A 190 -13.03 -9.21 14.72
CA SER A 190 -12.45 -8.81 15.98
C SER A 190 -12.23 -7.31 15.94
N VAL A 191 -12.94 -6.59 16.81
CA VAL A 191 -12.79 -5.14 16.99
C VAL A 191 -12.19 -4.88 18.35
N HIS A 192 -11.04 -4.19 18.38
CA HIS A 192 -10.43 -3.75 19.62
C HIS A 192 -11.42 -2.91 20.45
N GLY A 193 -11.63 -3.30 21.71
CA GLY A 193 -12.59 -2.65 22.59
C GLY A 193 -14.03 -3.15 22.45
N ASN A 194 -14.32 -4.07 21.53
CA ASN A 194 -15.62 -4.73 21.42
C ASN A 194 -15.47 -6.24 21.16
N PRO A 195 -15.01 -7.02 22.16
CA PRO A 195 -14.76 -8.45 22.01
C PRO A 195 -16.03 -9.31 21.86
N GLN A 196 -17.21 -8.75 22.14
CA GLN A 196 -18.48 -9.47 22.04
C GLN A 196 -18.96 -9.59 20.58
N LEU A 197 -18.55 -8.66 19.71
CA LEU A 197 -18.85 -8.72 18.29
C LEU A 197 -17.96 -9.78 17.62
N ARG A 198 -18.51 -10.97 17.37
CA ARG A 198 -17.76 -12.09 16.78
C ARG A 198 -18.09 -12.38 15.33
N ILE A 199 -19.36 -12.28 14.94
CA ILE A 199 -19.84 -12.61 13.59
C ILE A 199 -20.70 -11.46 13.08
N VAL A 200 -20.50 -11.06 11.84
CA VAL A 200 -21.32 -10.06 11.14
C VAL A 200 -21.77 -10.59 9.79
N LYS A 201 -22.92 -10.11 9.33
CA LYS A 201 -23.44 -10.35 7.99
C LYS A 201 -23.28 -9.11 7.14
N PHE A 202 -22.43 -9.19 6.12
CA PHE A 202 -22.32 -8.19 5.08
C PHE A 202 -23.45 -8.36 4.05
N PRO A 203 -24.06 -7.25 3.61
CA PRO A 203 -25.00 -7.28 2.49
C PRO A 203 -24.27 -7.79 1.26
N MET A 204 -24.85 -8.77 0.58
CA MET A 204 -24.28 -9.23 -0.69
C MET A 204 -24.79 -8.33 -1.81
N SER A 205 -23.91 -8.02 -2.76
CA SER A 205 -24.32 -7.31 -3.97
C SER A 205 -25.39 -8.11 -4.69
N LEU A 206 -26.51 -7.44 -5.03
CA LEU A 206 -27.57 -8.00 -5.88
C LEU A 206 -27.04 -8.45 -7.25
N ALA A 207 -25.93 -7.87 -7.70
CA ALA A 207 -25.34 -8.11 -9.01
C ALA A 207 -24.27 -9.22 -9.04
N GLY A 208 -23.90 -9.80 -7.89
CA GLY A 208 -22.70 -10.64 -7.78
C GLY A 208 -22.90 -12.12 -7.42
N VAL A 209 -24.12 -12.57 -7.11
CA VAL A 209 -24.36 -13.96 -6.69
C VAL A 209 -25.65 -14.48 -7.30
N ASN A 210 -25.68 -14.62 -8.63
CA ASN A 210 -26.55 -15.64 -9.21
C ASN A 210 -25.85 -16.98 -8.99
N ASN A 211 -26.50 -17.87 -8.27
CA ASN A 211 -26.08 -19.24 -8.05
C ASN A 211 -25.88 -19.95 -9.41
N ALA A 212 -24.67 -19.88 -9.95
CA ALA A 212 -24.18 -20.88 -10.89
C ALA A 212 -23.86 -22.11 -10.04
N ASN A 213 -24.87 -22.94 -9.83
CA ASN A 213 -24.83 -24.39 -9.58
C ASN A 213 -26.26 -24.83 -9.25
N GLY A 214 -27.04 -25.03 -10.30
CA GLY A 214 -28.05 -26.09 -10.36
C GLY A 214 -27.43 -27.31 -11.02
#